data_AF-A0A0F9BJG4-F1
#
_entry.id   AF-A0A0F9BJG4-F1
#
_cell.length_a   1.000
_cell.length_b   1.000
_cell.length_c   1.000
_cell.angle_alpha   90.00
_cell.angle_beta   90.00
_cell.angle_gamma   90.00
#
_symmetry.space_group_name_H-M   'P 1'
#
loop_
_entity.id
_entity.type
_entity.pdbx_description
1 polymer ?
#
loop_
_entity_poly.entity_id
_entity_poly.type
_entity_poly.pdbx_seq_one_letter_code
_entity_poly.pdbx_strand_id
1 'polypeptide(L)'
;IRYRIDGVLHEKIPPPKRFQAAMLSRIKMMAGMNIAERRLPQDGRIMLKMLGRDIDLRVSSFPSLFGESIVMRILDKSSVMLGMAEVGFLSDQEELFNSLIKRPNGIMLVTGPTGSGKTTTLYAALNKINTTDVKIITVEDPVEYHISGINQVQVRSKIGLTFARCLRSILRQAPNIIMIGEIRDVETAEIAIRASLTGHLVFSTLHTNDAPSAVTRLVDMGVKPFLVSSSVAGVMAQRLVRTICSECREAYEPSTKDLLLLNKKKEDLKDGKLYRGKGCMACAHTGYRKRTGIFEVMPITDRIRDLILEKVPSTVVKTRAREEGMRTMRADGFLKVALGQTTIDEVLRVTQSDIE
;
A
#
# COMPACT_ATOMS: atom_id res chain seq x y z
N ILE A 1 9.03 -6.27 25.36
CA ILE A 1 8.68 -5.16 24.42
C ILE A 1 8.88 -5.69 23.00
N ARG A 2 8.14 -5.25 21.99
CA ARG A 2 8.33 -5.72 20.59
C ARG A 2 8.44 -4.54 19.62
N TYR A 3 9.29 -4.67 18.60
CA TYR A 3 9.40 -3.74 17.49
C TYR A 3 8.89 -4.38 16.21
N ARG A 4 8.19 -3.62 15.37
CA ARG A 4 7.84 -4.07 14.03
C ARG A 4 8.88 -3.53 13.04
N ILE A 5 9.77 -4.39 12.56
CA ILE A 5 10.83 -4.05 11.60
C ILE A 5 10.52 -4.80 10.31
N ASP A 6 10.44 -4.08 9.19
CA ASP A 6 10.09 -4.63 7.88
C ASP A 6 8.81 -5.51 7.89
N GLY A 7 7.83 -5.10 8.71
CA GLY A 7 6.53 -5.76 8.85
C GLY A 7 6.48 -6.89 9.89
N VAL A 8 7.62 -7.38 10.38
CA VAL A 8 7.71 -8.51 11.31
C VAL A 8 7.98 -8.03 12.74
N LEU A 9 7.40 -8.71 13.74
CA LEU A 9 7.62 -8.39 15.15
C LEU A 9 8.91 -9.05 15.66
N HIS A 10 9.77 -8.23 16.26
CA HIS A 10 11.01 -8.64 16.92
C HIS A 10 10.88 -8.38 18.41
N GLU A 11 11.12 -9.40 19.23
CA GLU A 11 11.12 -9.26 20.67
C GLU A 11 12.39 -8.58 21.17
N LYS A 12 12.22 -7.75 22.20
CA LYS A 12 13.29 -7.13 22.96
C LYS A 12 13.11 -7.48 24.43
N ILE A 13 14.24 -7.71 25.09
CA ILE A 13 14.33 -7.97 26.52
C ILE A 13 13.50 -6.89 27.25
N PRO A 14 12.39 -7.27 27.90
CA PRO A 14 11.54 -6.29 28.55
C PRO A 14 12.22 -5.76 29.82
N PRO A 15 11.98 -4.49 30.19
CA PRO A 15 12.36 -4.01 31.51
C PRO A 15 11.55 -4.73 32.60
N PRO A 16 12.05 -4.76 33.85
CA PRO A 16 11.33 -5.35 34.98
C PRO A 16 9.91 -4.80 35.13
N LYS A 17 8.93 -5.68 35.45
CA LYS A 17 7.50 -5.34 35.53
C LYS A 17 7.18 -4.15 36.46
N ARG A 18 7.97 -3.95 37.52
CA ARG A 18 7.85 -2.80 38.43
C ARG A 18 7.91 -1.43 37.75
N PHE A 19 8.56 -1.33 36.58
CA PHE A 19 8.67 -0.09 35.82
C PHE A 19 7.48 0.17 34.89
N GLN A 20 6.56 -0.79 34.72
CA GLN A 20 5.43 -0.68 33.79
C GLN A 20 4.60 0.59 34.05
N ALA A 21 4.19 0.84 35.30
CA ALA A 21 3.36 2.00 35.64
C ALA A 21 4.07 3.33 35.34
N ALA A 22 5.36 3.43 35.67
CA ALA A 22 6.17 4.62 35.40
C ALA A 22 6.34 4.87 33.89
N MET A 23 6.59 3.82 33.11
CA MET A 23 6.71 3.91 31.65
C MET A 23 5.39 4.32 30.99
N LEU A 24 4.27 3.70 31.37
CA LEU A 24 2.95 4.06 30.86
C LEU A 24 2.63 5.53 31.16
N SER A 25 2.85 5.97 32.40
CA SER A 25 2.64 7.36 32.81
C SER A 25 3.50 8.34 32.02
N ARG A 26 4.79 8.02 31.81
CA ARG A 26 5.69 8.88 31.04
C ARG A 26 5.26 9.00 29.58
N ILE A 27 4.89 7.90 28.95
CA ILE A 27 4.45 7.91 27.54
C ILE A 27 3.12 8.68 27.40
N LYS A 28 2.15 8.45 28.29
CA LYS A 28 0.87 9.18 28.29
C LYS A 28 1.06 10.67 28.48
N MET A 29 1.92 11.08 29.41
CA MET A 29 2.29 12.47 29.62
C MET A 29 2.89 13.11 28.37
N MET A 30 3.86 12.44 27.73
CA MET A 30 4.49 12.93 26.50
C MET A 30 3.49 13.05 25.34
N ALA A 31 2.49 12.17 25.29
CA ALA A 31 1.47 12.14 24.25
C ALA A 31 0.24 13.02 24.53
N GLY A 32 0.21 13.74 25.66
CA GLY A 32 -0.92 14.58 26.06
C GLY A 32 -2.17 13.80 26.48
N MET A 33 -2.03 12.56 26.93
CA MET A 33 -3.12 11.68 27.36
C MET A 33 -3.43 11.83 28.86
N ASN A 34 -4.65 11.51 29.26
CA ASN A 34 -5.05 11.47 30.67
C ASN A 34 -4.43 10.25 31.37
N ILE A 35 -3.47 10.51 32.26
CA ILE A 35 -2.73 9.49 33.02
C ILE A 35 -3.62 8.70 33.98
N ALA A 36 -4.64 9.36 34.56
CA ALA A 36 -5.55 8.76 35.54
C ALA A 36 -6.57 7.82 34.88
N GLU A 37 -7.02 8.13 33.66
CA GLU A 37 -7.93 7.26 32.93
C GLU A 37 -7.18 6.08 32.32
N ARG A 38 -7.48 4.86 32.75
CA ARG A 38 -6.81 3.61 32.29
C ARG A 38 -7.78 2.58 31.72
N ARG A 39 -9.07 2.89 31.72
CA ARG A 39 -10.18 1.99 31.35
C ARG A 39 -10.65 2.23 29.92
N LEU A 40 -10.37 3.41 29.38
CA LEU A 40 -10.75 3.81 28.03
C LEU A 40 -9.51 3.88 27.12
N PRO A 41 -9.64 3.49 25.83
CA PRO A 41 -8.61 3.75 24.83
C PRO A 41 -8.32 5.25 24.70
N GLN A 42 -7.07 5.59 24.43
CA GLN A 42 -6.63 6.97 24.24
C GLN A 42 -5.62 7.05 23.10
N ASP A 43 -5.72 8.10 22.30
CA ASP A 43 -4.78 8.39 21.21
C ASP A 43 -4.12 9.76 21.43
N GLY A 44 -2.85 9.86 21.05
CA GLY A 44 -2.03 11.04 21.26
C GLY A 44 -0.88 11.10 20.27
N ARG A 45 -0.13 12.20 20.31
CA ARG A 45 1.04 12.40 19.45
C ARG A 45 2.22 12.91 20.26
N ILE A 46 3.43 12.48 19.89
CA ILE A 46 4.68 12.96 20.46
C ILE A 46 5.56 13.46 19.33
N MET A 47 5.92 14.74 19.37
CA MET A 47 6.91 15.32 18.46
C MET A 47 8.29 15.26 19.11
N LEU A 48 9.25 14.62 18.46
CA LEU A 48 10.63 14.48 18.94
C LEU A 48 11.62 14.95 17.89
N LYS A 49 12.66 15.66 18.33
CA LYS A 49 13.87 15.90 17.53
C LYS A 49 14.94 14.90 17.94
N MET A 50 15.34 14.03 17.02
CA MET A 50 16.40 13.04 17.27
C MET A 50 17.35 12.98 16.07
N LEU A 51 18.67 13.03 16.32
CA LEU A 51 19.70 12.92 15.28
C LEU A 51 19.49 13.90 14.10
N GLY A 52 19.04 15.12 14.41
CA GLY A 52 18.75 16.16 13.41
C GLY A 52 17.47 15.95 12.61
N ARG A 53 16.64 14.95 12.96
CA ARG A 53 15.36 14.65 12.28
C ARG A 53 14.18 14.93 13.19
N ASP A 54 13.12 15.49 12.62
CA ASP A 54 11.81 15.59 13.25
C ASP A 54 11.06 14.26 13.09
N ILE A 55 10.79 13.60 14.21
CA ILE A 55 10.04 12.34 14.30
C ILE A 55 8.67 12.64 14.92
N ASP A 56 7.60 12.26 14.22
CA ASP A 56 6.22 12.28 14.75
C ASP A 56 5.85 10.87 15.19
N LEU A 57 5.53 10.68 16.47
CA LEU A 57 5.03 9.42 17.00
C LEU A 57 3.53 9.51 17.23
N ARG A 58 2.76 8.66 16.53
CA ARG A 58 1.36 8.40 16.92
C ARG A 58 1.32 7.35 18.01
N VAL A 59 0.71 7.67 19.13
CA VAL A 59 0.65 6.82 20.31
C VAL A 59 -0.79 6.42 20.56
N SER A 60 -1.03 5.13 20.76
CA SER A 60 -2.32 4.58 21.13
C SER A 60 -2.18 3.78 22.42
N SER A 61 -2.99 4.09 23.42
CA SER A 61 -3.14 3.34 24.67
C SER A 61 -4.42 2.54 24.63
N PHE A 62 -4.35 1.26 24.94
CA PHE A 62 -5.50 0.35 24.93
C PHE A 62 -5.55 -0.45 26.24
N PRO A 63 -6.69 -0.49 26.95
CA PRO A 63 -6.83 -1.25 28.19
C PRO A 63 -6.67 -2.77 27.95
N SER A 64 -5.98 -3.46 28.85
CA SER A 64 -5.82 -4.92 28.83
C SER A 64 -5.85 -5.49 30.26
N LEU A 65 -6.03 -6.81 30.39
CA LEU A 65 -6.12 -7.53 31.67
C LEU A 65 -4.93 -7.26 32.60
N PHE A 66 -3.73 -7.07 32.03
CA PHE A 66 -2.49 -6.89 32.80
C PHE A 66 -1.98 -5.43 32.77
N GLY A 67 -2.88 -4.47 32.58
CA GLY A 67 -2.58 -3.04 32.43
C GLY A 67 -2.73 -2.56 30.99
N GLU A 68 -2.39 -1.30 30.74
CA GLU A 68 -2.50 -0.72 29.39
C GLU A 68 -1.43 -1.29 28.45
N SER A 69 -1.84 -1.55 27.21
CA SER A 69 -0.97 -1.79 26.07
C SER A 69 -0.77 -0.48 25.31
N ILE A 70 0.48 -0.08 25.10
CA ILE A 70 0.81 1.08 24.28
C ILE A 70 1.44 0.64 22.96
N VAL A 71 0.96 1.22 21.87
CA VAL A 71 1.57 1.13 20.55
C VAL A 71 2.05 2.52 20.12
N MET A 72 3.31 2.62 19.71
CA MET A 72 3.88 3.83 19.11
C MET A 72 4.20 3.56 17.65
N ARG A 73 3.60 4.33 16.75
CA ARG A 73 3.90 4.32 15.31
C ARG A 73 4.81 5.48 14.99
N ILE A 74 6.00 5.16 14.50
CA ILE A 74 6.99 6.15 14.06
C ILE A 74 6.61 6.63 12.66
N LEU A 75 6.46 7.94 12.50
CA LEU A 75 6.30 8.61 11.21
C LEU A 75 7.56 9.44 10.96
N ASP A 76 8.34 9.03 9.96
CA ASP A 76 9.51 9.76 9.51
C ASP A 76 9.12 10.69 8.36
N LYS A 77 9.20 12.00 8.59
CA LYS A 77 8.85 13.01 7.57
C LYS A 77 9.82 13.03 6.37
N SER A 78 10.96 12.34 6.44
CA SER A 78 11.95 12.32 5.36
C SER A 78 11.66 11.29 4.25
N SER A 79 10.78 10.31 4.47
CA SER A 79 10.44 9.29 3.46
C SER A 79 9.46 9.77 2.36
N VAL A 80 9.16 11.07 2.32
CA VAL A 80 8.12 11.68 1.46
C VAL A 80 8.56 11.81 0.00
N MET A 81 9.86 11.70 -0.28
CA MET A 81 10.46 11.85 -1.61
C MET A 81 10.76 10.51 -2.29
N LEU A 82 9.97 9.45 -2.02
CA LEU A 82 10.11 8.20 -2.76
C LEU A 82 9.66 8.44 -4.22
N GLY A 83 10.62 8.47 -5.14
CA GLY A 83 10.34 8.45 -6.56
C GLY A 83 9.72 7.11 -6.98
N MET A 84 9.03 7.08 -8.12
CA MET A 84 8.45 5.84 -8.68
C MET A 84 9.48 4.69 -8.79
N ALA A 85 10.74 5.01 -9.07
CA ALA A 85 11.83 4.03 -9.14
C ALA A 85 12.08 3.31 -7.80
N GLU A 86 11.85 3.98 -6.66
CA GLU A 86 12.09 3.42 -5.33
C GLU A 86 10.92 2.57 -4.81
N VAL A 87 9.75 2.64 -5.47
CA VAL A 87 8.57 1.84 -5.14
C VAL A 87 8.79 0.36 -5.50
N GLY A 88 9.61 0.09 -6.52
CA GLY A 88 10.07 -1.25 -6.89
C GLY A 88 9.38 -1.89 -8.09
N PHE A 89 8.84 -1.09 -9.01
CA PHE A 89 8.32 -1.61 -10.28
C PHE A 89 9.43 -2.25 -11.11
N LEU A 90 9.09 -3.30 -11.86
CA LEU A 90 9.88 -3.71 -13.02
C LEU A 90 9.56 -2.78 -14.19
N SER A 91 10.50 -2.57 -15.10
CA SER A 91 10.42 -1.53 -16.14
C SER A 91 9.13 -1.59 -16.97
N ASP A 92 8.74 -2.80 -17.38
CA ASP A 92 7.52 -3.03 -18.16
C ASP A 92 6.24 -2.67 -17.39
N GLN A 93 6.18 -3.00 -16.10
CA GLN A 93 5.07 -2.66 -15.23
C GLN A 93 5.06 -1.17 -14.90
N GLU A 94 6.24 -0.55 -14.76
CA GLU A 94 6.33 0.90 -14.55
C GLU A 94 5.80 1.67 -15.76
N GLU A 95 6.19 1.28 -16.98
CA GLU A 95 5.70 1.87 -18.22
C GLU A 95 4.18 1.74 -18.33
N LEU A 96 3.65 0.54 -18.08
CA LEU A 96 2.20 0.30 -18.07
C LEU A 96 1.48 1.18 -17.06
N PHE A 97 1.95 1.21 -15.80
CA PHE A 97 1.35 2.04 -14.77
C PHE A 97 1.47 3.54 -15.09
N ASN A 98 2.62 3.98 -15.62
CA ASN A 98 2.84 5.35 -16.07
C ASN A 98 1.85 5.77 -17.17
N SER A 99 1.49 4.85 -18.07
CA SER A 99 0.48 5.11 -19.10
C SER A 99 -0.92 5.33 -18.51
N LEU A 100 -1.26 4.62 -17.43
CA LEU A 100 -2.57 4.73 -16.76
C LEU A 100 -2.69 6.02 -15.97
N ILE A 101 -1.66 6.41 -15.23
CA ILE A 101 -1.68 7.63 -14.40
C ILE A 101 -1.59 8.94 -15.20
N LYS A 102 -1.32 8.85 -16.50
CA LYS A 102 -1.28 10.00 -17.43
C LYS A 102 -2.54 10.10 -18.31
N ARG A 103 -3.53 9.23 -18.09
CA ARG A 103 -4.81 9.33 -18.81
C ARG A 103 -5.51 10.64 -18.46
N PRO A 104 -6.26 11.24 -19.41
CA PRO A 104 -6.96 12.49 -19.17
C PRO A 104 -8.06 12.35 -18.11
N ASN A 105 -8.69 11.18 -18.03
CA ASN A 105 -9.72 10.88 -17.06
C ASN A 105 -9.81 9.37 -16.77
N GLY A 106 -10.67 9.03 -15.80
CA GLY A 106 -10.91 7.65 -15.38
C GLY A 106 -10.50 7.42 -13.93
N ILE A 107 -10.83 6.24 -13.39
CA ILE A 107 -10.43 5.83 -12.05
C ILE A 107 -9.22 4.90 -12.13
N MET A 108 -8.14 5.24 -11.43
CA MET A 108 -7.04 4.33 -11.12
C MET A 108 -7.17 3.84 -9.68
N LEU A 109 -7.44 2.55 -9.51
CA LEU A 109 -7.58 1.93 -8.20
C LEU A 109 -6.28 1.28 -7.76
N VAL A 110 -5.87 1.54 -6.52
CA VAL A 110 -4.74 0.86 -5.88
C VAL A 110 -5.25 -0.01 -4.73
N THR A 111 -5.02 -1.31 -4.81
CA THR A 111 -5.59 -2.28 -3.87
C THR A 111 -4.54 -3.05 -3.10
N GLY A 112 -4.98 -3.64 -1.99
CA GLY A 112 -4.16 -4.45 -1.12
C GLY A 112 -4.49 -4.26 0.36
N PRO A 113 -3.96 -5.14 1.24
CA PRO A 113 -4.21 -5.06 2.67
C PRO A 113 -3.56 -3.83 3.32
N THR A 114 -3.83 -3.62 4.61
CA THR A 114 -3.16 -2.59 5.39
C THR A 114 -1.65 -2.83 5.43
N GLY A 115 -0.86 -1.79 5.19
CA GLY A 115 0.60 -1.89 5.18
C GLY A 115 1.20 -2.46 3.88
N SER A 116 0.41 -2.60 2.80
CA SER A 116 0.92 -3.03 1.50
C SER A 116 1.60 -1.94 0.68
N GLY A 117 1.67 -0.70 1.18
CA GLY A 117 2.36 0.42 0.51
C GLY A 117 1.49 1.24 -0.45
N LYS A 118 0.15 1.07 -0.44
CA LYS A 118 -0.78 1.81 -1.33
C LYS A 118 -0.55 3.33 -1.31
N THR A 119 -0.54 3.94 -0.12
CA THR A 119 -0.33 5.39 0.04
C THR A 119 1.01 5.83 -0.50
N THR A 120 2.07 5.03 -0.28
CA THR A 120 3.41 5.31 -0.82
C THR A 120 3.39 5.34 -2.35
N THR A 121 2.76 4.35 -2.99
CA THR A 121 2.66 4.29 -4.45
C THR A 121 1.78 5.40 -5.01
N LEU A 122 0.66 5.71 -4.36
CA LEU A 122 -0.19 6.84 -4.75
C LEU A 122 0.54 8.17 -4.65
N TYR A 123 1.28 8.41 -3.56
CA TYR A 123 2.06 9.64 -3.42
C TYR A 123 3.18 9.73 -4.46
N ALA A 124 3.86 8.62 -4.77
CA ALA A 124 4.86 8.58 -5.83
C ALA A 124 4.25 8.87 -7.21
N ALA A 125 3.07 8.33 -7.51
CA ALA A 125 2.33 8.59 -8.73
C ALA A 125 1.90 10.06 -8.84
N LEU A 126 1.31 10.61 -7.77
CA LEU A 126 0.89 12.01 -7.70
C LEU A 126 2.09 12.95 -7.87
N ASN A 127 3.21 12.70 -7.19
CA ASN A 127 4.44 13.48 -7.36
C ASN A 127 4.95 13.48 -8.80
N LYS A 128 4.84 12.35 -9.51
CA LYS A 128 5.29 12.22 -10.90
C LYS A 128 4.45 13.05 -11.88
N ILE A 129 3.19 13.31 -11.56
CA ILE A 129 2.24 14.09 -12.38
C ILE A 129 1.92 15.47 -11.78
N ASN A 130 2.64 15.86 -10.73
CA ASN A 130 2.49 17.13 -10.04
C ASN A 130 3.24 18.22 -10.81
N THR A 131 2.56 18.82 -11.77
CA THR A 131 3.05 19.95 -12.57
C THR A 131 2.23 21.20 -12.27
N THR A 132 2.80 22.38 -12.53
CA THR A 132 2.20 23.68 -12.18
C THR A 132 0.87 23.98 -12.90
N ASP A 133 0.62 23.32 -14.03
CA ASP A 133 -0.58 23.42 -14.85
C ASP A 133 -1.70 22.45 -14.43
N VAL A 134 -1.45 21.57 -13.45
CA VAL A 134 -2.39 20.53 -13.00
C VAL A 134 -2.78 20.77 -11.54
N LYS A 135 -4.08 21.04 -11.30
CA LYS A 135 -4.62 21.15 -9.94
C LYS A 135 -4.95 19.77 -9.38
N ILE A 136 -4.18 19.34 -8.39
CA ILE A 136 -4.40 18.09 -7.65
C ILE A 136 -5.05 18.38 -6.30
N ILE A 137 -6.13 17.66 -5.97
CA ILE A 137 -6.79 17.73 -4.65
C ILE A 137 -6.94 16.34 -4.06
N THR A 138 -6.55 16.14 -2.80
CA THR A 138 -6.70 14.86 -2.08
C THR A 138 -7.66 14.98 -0.91
N VAL A 139 -8.31 13.86 -0.57
CA VAL A 139 -9.09 13.70 0.67
C VAL A 139 -8.58 12.45 1.38
N GLU A 140 -8.11 12.58 2.62
CA GLU A 140 -7.37 11.52 3.32
C GLU A 140 -7.77 11.40 4.80
N ASP A 141 -7.64 10.22 5.39
CA ASP A 141 -7.99 9.95 6.79
C ASP A 141 -6.94 9.08 7.50
N PRO A 142 -5.90 9.68 8.12
CA PRO A 142 -5.48 11.09 8.02
C PRO A 142 -4.53 11.34 6.85
N VAL A 143 -4.16 12.60 6.64
CA VAL A 143 -3.03 12.94 5.76
C VAL A 143 -1.75 12.45 6.43
N GLU A 144 -1.01 11.57 5.75
CA GLU A 144 0.21 10.99 6.31
C GLU A 144 1.40 11.95 6.19
N TYR A 145 1.53 12.62 5.04
CA TYR A 145 2.58 13.60 4.79
C TYR A 145 2.10 14.73 3.89
N HIS A 146 2.76 15.89 4.03
CA HIS A 146 2.50 17.05 3.17
C HIS A 146 3.30 16.93 1.86
N ILE A 147 2.59 17.05 0.74
CA ILE A 147 3.15 17.06 -0.62
C ILE A 147 3.05 18.48 -1.16
N SER A 148 4.18 19.09 -1.46
CA SER A 148 4.22 20.43 -2.05
C SER A 148 3.50 20.45 -3.41
N GLY A 149 2.69 21.48 -3.67
CA GLY A 149 1.94 21.63 -4.93
C GLY A 149 0.58 20.91 -4.95
N ILE A 150 0.25 20.11 -3.93
CA ILE A 150 -1.02 19.37 -3.85
C ILE A 150 -1.90 19.92 -2.73
N ASN A 151 -3.19 20.14 -3.00
CA ASN A 151 -4.15 20.55 -1.99
C ASN A 151 -4.67 19.33 -1.22
N GLN A 152 -4.15 19.08 -0.01
CA GLN A 152 -4.53 17.91 0.78
C GLN A 152 -5.56 18.25 1.86
N VAL A 153 -6.70 17.55 1.84
CA VAL A 153 -7.78 17.71 2.81
C VAL A 153 -7.83 16.50 3.75
N GLN A 154 -7.70 16.74 5.05
CA GLN A 154 -7.90 15.69 6.04
C GLN A 154 -9.37 15.59 6.44
N VAL A 155 -9.92 14.36 6.43
CA VAL A 155 -11.25 14.05 6.99
C VAL A 155 -11.31 14.46 8.46
N ARG A 156 -12.44 15.08 8.84
CA ARG A 156 -12.72 15.49 10.22
C ARG A 156 -14.16 15.13 10.58
N SER A 157 -14.37 13.88 10.96
CA SER A 157 -15.70 13.34 11.28
C SER A 157 -16.41 14.11 12.40
N LYS A 158 -15.67 14.67 13.37
CA LYS A 158 -16.22 15.47 14.49
C LYS A 158 -16.98 16.72 14.05
N ILE A 159 -16.66 17.28 12.88
CA ILE A 159 -17.34 18.45 12.30
C ILE A 159 -18.13 18.08 11.03
N GLY A 160 -18.32 16.78 10.76
CA GLY A 160 -19.03 16.28 9.60
C GLY A 160 -18.31 16.51 8.27
N LEU A 161 -16.98 16.68 8.26
CA LEU A 161 -16.16 16.77 7.05
C LEU A 161 -15.74 15.36 6.61
N THR A 162 -16.64 14.64 5.93
CA THR A 162 -16.48 13.24 5.47
C THR A 162 -15.95 13.15 4.04
N PHE A 163 -15.52 11.96 3.60
CA PHE A 163 -15.09 11.70 2.22
C PHE A 163 -16.11 12.18 1.19
N ALA A 164 -17.36 11.72 1.27
CA ALA A 164 -18.43 12.10 0.36
C ALA A 164 -18.69 13.62 0.34
N ARG A 165 -18.65 14.30 1.50
CA ARG A 165 -18.87 15.75 1.59
C ARG A 165 -17.72 16.55 0.95
N CYS A 166 -16.48 16.15 1.20
CA CYS A 166 -15.31 16.73 0.55
C CYS A 166 -15.40 16.55 -0.96
N LEU A 167 -15.67 15.33 -1.42
CA LEU A 167 -15.69 15.00 -2.85
C LEU A 167 -16.76 15.77 -3.63
N ARG A 168 -17.96 15.94 -3.07
CA ARG A 168 -19.00 16.82 -3.65
C ARG A 168 -18.56 18.28 -3.78
N SER A 169 -17.69 18.74 -2.89
CA SER A 169 -17.21 20.12 -2.88
C SER A 169 -16.01 20.32 -3.80
N ILE A 170 -15.17 19.29 -3.92
CA ILE A 170 -14.00 19.25 -4.81
C ILE A 170 -14.38 19.48 -6.26
N LEU A 171 -15.52 18.96 -6.72
CA LEU A 171 -15.99 19.18 -8.10
C LEU A 171 -16.22 20.66 -8.44
N ARG A 172 -16.42 21.54 -7.43
CA ARG A 172 -16.53 23.01 -7.63
C ARG A 172 -15.19 23.74 -7.47
N GLN A 173 -14.09 23.01 -7.28
CA GLN A 173 -12.76 23.57 -7.13
C GLN A 173 -11.96 23.55 -8.44
N ALA A 174 -12.58 23.18 -9.57
CA ALA A 174 -11.91 22.99 -10.85
C ALA A 174 -10.63 22.13 -10.75
N PRO A 175 -10.70 20.91 -10.15
CA PRO A 175 -9.55 20.02 -10.09
C PRO A 175 -9.28 19.40 -11.47
N ASN A 176 -8.05 19.00 -11.72
CA ASN A 176 -7.71 18.10 -12.83
C ASN A 176 -7.64 16.66 -12.32
N ILE A 177 -7.03 16.48 -11.14
CA ILE A 177 -6.79 15.18 -10.52
C ILE A 177 -7.35 15.18 -9.11
N ILE A 178 -8.04 14.10 -8.77
CA ILE A 178 -8.63 13.90 -7.45
C ILE A 178 -8.05 12.61 -6.85
N MET A 179 -7.59 12.65 -5.60
CA MET A 179 -7.25 11.43 -4.87
C MET A 179 -8.16 11.26 -3.66
N ILE A 180 -8.81 10.12 -3.57
CA ILE A 180 -9.66 9.73 -2.44
C ILE A 180 -8.92 8.64 -1.69
N GLY A 181 -8.57 8.88 -0.43
CA GLY A 181 -7.75 7.98 0.38
C GLY A 181 -8.23 6.53 0.33
N GLU A 182 -9.54 6.32 0.37
CA GLU A 182 -10.18 5.02 0.20
C GLU A 182 -11.66 5.15 -0.16
N ILE A 183 -12.20 4.14 -0.85
CA ILE A 183 -13.63 3.97 -1.09
C ILE A 183 -14.14 2.92 -0.10
N ARG A 184 -14.91 3.35 0.92
CA ARG A 184 -15.51 2.46 1.91
C ARG A 184 -16.99 2.16 1.66
N ASP A 185 -17.68 3.07 1.00
CA ASP A 185 -19.13 3.06 0.81
C ASP A 185 -19.52 3.38 -0.64
N VAL A 186 -20.76 3.01 -0.98
CA VAL A 186 -21.34 3.19 -2.33
C VAL A 186 -21.46 4.67 -2.69
N GLU A 187 -21.73 5.54 -1.72
CA GLU A 187 -21.88 6.98 -1.93
C GLU A 187 -20.57 7.58 -2.45
N THR A 188 -19.45 7.28 -1.76
CA THR A 188 -18.11 7.72 -2.17
C THR A 188 -17.73 7.14 -3.52
N ALA A 189 -18.05 5.86 -3.77
CA ALA A 189 -17.81 5.21 -5.06
C ALA A 189 -18.56 5.89 -6.21
N GLU A 190 -19.87 6.17 -6.04
CA GLU A 190 -20.67 6.84 -7.06
C GLU A 190 -20.18 8.24 -7.38
N ILE A 191 -19.80 9.02 -6.37
CA ILE A 191 -19.30 10.37 -6.60
C ILE A 191 -17.94 10.32 -7.31
N ALA A 192 -17.06 9.36 -6.96
CA ALA A 192 -15.79 9.16 -7.65
C ALA A 192 -15.99 8.83 -9.14
N ILE A 193 -16.97 7.99 -9.45
CA ILE A 193 -17.33 7.63 -10.83
C ILE A 193 -17.90 8.83 -11.59
N ARG A 194 -18.79 9.61 -10.97
CA ARG A 194 -19.29 10.84 -11.60
C ARG A 194 -18.16 11.84 -11.87
N ALA A 195 -17.20 11.96 -10.95
CA ALA A 195 -16.01 12.78 -11.15
C ALA A 195 -15.19 12.28 -12.36
N SER A 196 -14.94 10.98 -12.47
CA SER A 196 -14.19 10.46 -13.61
C SER A 196 -14.91 10.62 -14.95
N LEU A 197 -16.23 10.38 -14.98
CA LEU A 197 -17.06 10.54 -16.19
C LEU A 197 -17.19 12.01 -16.63
N THR A 198 -16.94 12.96 -15.73
CA THR A 198 -16.91 14.40 -16.03
C THR A 198 -15.52 14.92 -16.40
N GLY A 199 -14.59 14.02 -16.73
CA GLY A 199 -13.30 14.38 -17.30
C GLY A 199 -12.15 14.51 -16.29
N HIS A 200 -12.32 13.99 -15.07
CA HIS A 200 -11.27 14.02 -14.05
C HIS A 200 -10.51 12.69 -13.99
N LEU A 201 -9.21 12.74 -13.70
CA LEU A 201 -8.47 11.54 -13.30
C LEU A 201 -8.62 11.36 -11.78
N VAL A 202 -9.12 10.20 -11.37
CA VAL A 202 -9.41 9.89 -9.97
C VAL A 202 -8.54 8.74 -9.49
N PHE A 203 -7.79 8.96 -8.43
CA PHE A 203 -7.06 7.92 -7.71
C PHE A 203 -7.84 7.51 -6.47
N SER A 204 -7.91 6.21 -6.19
CA SER A 204 -8.41 5.76 -4.90
C SER A 204 -7.84 4.42 -4.48
N THR A 205 -8.16 4.01 -3.25
CA THR A 205 -7.82 2.69 -2.73
C THR A 205 -9.03 1.85 -2.39
N LEU A 206 -8.85 0.53 -2.55
CA LEU A 206 -9.77 -0.50 -2.05
C LEU A 206 -8.99 -1.58 -1.30
N HIS A 207 -9.70 -2.34 -0.48
CA HIS A 207 -9.15 -3.47 0.25
C HIS A 207 -9.55 -4.80 -0.41
N THR A 208 -8.95 -5.09 -1.57
CA THR A 208 -9.04 -6.40 -2.22
C THR A 208 -7.68 -7.10 -2.22
N ASN A 209 -7.70 -8.42 -2.41
CA ASN A 209 -6.49 -9.24 -2.41
C ASN A 209 -5.75 -9.22 -3.75
N ASP A 210 -6.47 -8.98 -4.85
CA ASP A 210 -5.97 -8.89 -6.22
C ASP A 210 -6.67 -7.76 -6.99
N ALA A 211 -6.23 -7.51 -8.21
CA ALA A 211 -6.75 -6.45 -9.08
C ALA A 211 -8.14 -6.79 -9.66
N PRO A 212 -8.40 -8.01 -10.18
CA PRO A 212 -9.71 -8.39 -10.69
C PRO A 212 -10.84 -8.28 -9.66
N SER A 213 -10.59 -8.63 -8.40
CA SER A 213 -11.62 -8.54 -7.35
C SER A 213 -12.03 -7.10 -7.03
N ALA A 214 -11.26 -6.09 -7.42
CA ALA A 214 -11.62 -4.69 -7.20
C ALA A 214 -12.86 -4.27 -7.98
N VAL A 215 -12.98 -4.72 -9.24
CA VAL A 215 -14.15 -4.39 -10.07
C VAL A 215 -15.40 -5.10 -9.55
N THR A 216 -15.28 -6.38 -9.16
CA THR A 216 -16.36 -7.13 -8.51
C THR A 216 -16.76 -6.47 -7.18
N ARG A 217 -15.79 -6.03 -6.37
CA ARG A 217 -16.06 -5.34 -5.11
C ARG A 217 -16.87 -4.06 -5.28
N LEU A 218 -16.61 -3.26 -6.32
CA LEU A 218 -17.42 -2.08 -6.62
C LEU A 218 -18.87 -2.48 -6.96
N VAL A 219 -19.05 -3.53 -7.76
CA VAL A 219 -20.39 -4.05 -8.09
C VAL A 219 -21.11 -4.55 -6.84
N ASP A 220 -20.43 -5.31 -5.97
CA ASP A 220 -20.98 -5.83 -4.71
C ASP A 220 -21.35 -4.72 -3.73
N MET A 221 -20.64 -3.59 -3.77
CA MET A 221 -20.99 -2.40 -2.98
C MET A 221 -22.27 -1.71 -3.48
N GLY A 222 -22.79 -2.10 -4.66
CA GLY A 222 -24.01 -1.54 -5.25
C GLY A 222 -23.77 -0.60 -6.43
N VAL A 223 -22.52 -0.43 -6.88
CA VAL A 223 -22.23 0.36 -8.09
C VAL A 223 -22.72 -0.41 -9.31
N LYS A 224 -23.45 0.25 -10.20
CA LYS A 224 -23.94 -0.39 -11.43
C LYS A 224 -22.77 -0.82 -12.34
N PRO A 225 -22.76 -2.04 -12.89
CA PRO A 225 -21.62 -2.53 -13.69
C PRO A 225 -21.22 -1.63 -14.85
N PHE A 226 -22.19 -1.04 -15.56
CA PHE A 226 -21.89 -0.13 -16.68
C PHE A 226 -21.16 1.13 -16.22
N LEU A 227 -21.37 1.58 -14.98
CA LEU A 227 -20.61 2.69 -14.40
C LEU A 227 -19.18 2.24 -14.12
N VAL A 228 -18.98 1.05 -13.57
CA VAL A 228 -17.63 0.50 -13.31
C VAL A 228 -16.87 0.34 -14.63
N SER A 229 -17.47 -0.28 -15.65
CA SER A 229 -16.81 -0.56 -16.93
C SER A 229 -16.44 0.70 -17.71
N SER A 230 -17.26 1.76 -17.62
CA SER A 230 -17.01 3.03 -18.31
C SER A 230 -16.07 3.98 -17.56
N SER A 231 -15.94 3.84 -16.24
CA SER A 231 -15.18 4.79 -15.41
C SER A 231 -13.81 4.29 -14.98
N VAL A 232 -13.64 2.99 -14.69
CA VAL A 232 -12.37 2.45 -14.19
C VAL A 232 -11.41 2.31 -15.37
N ALA A 233 -10.28 3.00 -15.29
CA ALA A 233 -9.23 2.96 -16.30
C ALA A 233 -8.27 1.78 -16.07
N GLY A 234 -8.00 1.47 -14.80
CA GLY A 234 -7.12 0.39 -14.41
C GLY A 234 -7.16 0.13 -12.91
N VAL A 235 -6.71 -1.06 -12.54
CA VAL A 235 -6.56 -1.49 -11.14
C VAL A 235 -5.15 -2.01 -10.94
N MET A 236 -4.50 -1.62 -9.86
CA MET A 236 -3.23 -2.17 -9.43
C MET A 236 -3.40 -2.80 -8.05
N ALA A 237 -3.11 -4.09 -7.92
CA ALA A 237 -2.92 -4.71 -6.62
C ALA A 237 -1.44 -4.70 -6.22
N GLN A 238 -1.19 -4.55 -4.93
CA GLN A 238 0.16 -4.47 -4.39
C GLN A 238 0.30 -5.20 -3.05
N ARG A 239 1.47 -5.82 -2.86
CA ARG A 239 2.00 -6.25 -1.56
C ARG A 239 3.46 -5.81 -1.39
N LEU A 240 3.98 -5.91 -0.17
CA LEU A 240 5.39 -5.66 0.13
C LEU A 240 6.09 -6.96 0.53
N VAL A 241 7.18 -7.27 -0.15
CA VAL A 241 8.11 -8.33 0.21
C VAL A 241 9.36 -7.73 0.83
N ARG A 242 9.98 -8.45 1.77
CA ARG A 242 11.27 -8.04 2.32
C ARG A 242 12.38 -8.28 1.31
N THR A 243 13.35 -7.37 1.23
CA THR A 243 14.51 -7.51 0.33
C THR A 243 15.68 -8.20 1.03
N ILE A 244 16.47 -8.97 0.29
CA ILE A 244 17.65 -9.66 0.81
C ILE A 244 18.64 -8.62 1.35
N CYS A 245 19.18 -8.86 2.55
CA CYS A 245 20.20 -7.99 3.12
C CYS A 245 21.47 -8.01 2.24
N SER A 246 21.90 -6.84 1.78
CA SER A 246 23.07 -6.67 0.92
C SER A 246 24.38 -7.10 1.57
N GLU A 247 24.51 -7.01 2.90
CA GLU A 247 25.74 -7.33 3.64
C GLU A 247 25.91 -8.84 3.89
N CYS A 248 24.83 -9.60 3.91
CA CYS A 248 24.85 -11.05 4.16
C CYS A 248 24.19 -11.84 3.03
N ARG A 249 24.14 -11.27 1.83
CA ARG A 249 23.64 -11.95 0.63
C ARG A 249 24.59 -13.08 0.26
N GLU A 250 24.05 -14.27 0.11
CA GLU A 250 24.76 -15.44 -0.37
C GLU A 250 24.02 -16.07 -1.55
N ALA A 251 24.78 -16.59 -2.51
CA ALA A 251 24.25 -17.34 -3.63
C ALA A 251 24.15 -18.82 -3.28
N TYR A 252 23.09 -19.49 -3.73
CA TYR A 252 22.91 -20.93 -3.57
C TYR A 252 22.44 -21.54 -4.90
N GLU A 253 22.72 -22.83 -5.07
CA GLU A 253 22.22 -23.57 -6.22
C GLU A 253 20.73 -23.88 -6.03
N PRO A 254 19.85 -23.46 -6.97
CA PRO A 254 18.43 -23.71 -6.86
C PRO A 254 18.15 -25.21 -6.94
N SER A 255 17.27 -25.70 -6.06
CA SER A 255 16.76 -27.06 -6.16
C SER A 255 15.82 -27.20 -7.36
N THR A 256 15.53 -28.44 -7.79
CA THR A 256 14.51 -28.71 -8.82
C THR A 256 13.15 -28.13 -8.43
N LYS A 257 12.83 -28.12 -7.12
CA LYS A 257 11.59 -27.53 -6.60
C LYS A 257 11.57 -26.01 -6.78
N ASP A 258 12.69 -25.32 -6.55
CA ASP A 258 12.79 -23.87 -6.71
C ASP A 258 12.59 -23.48 -8.18
N LEU A 259 13.24 -24.21 -9.10
CA LEU A 259 13.11 -24.00 -10.54
C LEU A 259 11.67 -24.23 -11.03
N LEU A 260 11.02 -25.30 -10.53
CA LEU A 260 9.62 -25.60 -10.84
C LEU A 260 8.68 -24.50 -10.35
N LEU A 261 8.85 -24.04 -9.11
CA LEU A 261 8.04 -22.96 -8.53
C LEU A 261 8.18 -21.65 -9.31
N LEU A 262 9.39 -21.33 -9.75
CA LEU A 262 9.65 -20.14 -10.54
C LEU A 262 9.20 -20.26 -12.01
N ASN A 263 8.86 -21.48 -12.46
CA ASN A 263 8.69 -21.81 -13.88
C ASN A 263 9.88 -21.32 -14.72
N LYS A 264 11.09 -21.61 -14.25
CA LYS A 264 12.37 -21.14 -14.81
C LYS A 264 13.34 -22.31 -14.92
N LYS A 265 14.22 -22.27 -15.92
CA LYS A 265 15.38 -23.15 -15.99
C LYS A 265 16.60 -22.49 -15.34
N LYS A 266 17.66 -23.26 -15.10
CA LYS A 266 18.89 -22.73 -14.50
C LYS A 266 19.49 -21.62 -15.38
N GLU A 267 19.36 -21.74 -16.69
CA GLU A 267 19.90 -20.78 -17.67
C GLU A 267 19.13 -19.45 -17.66
N ASP A 268 17.88 -19.43 -17.17
CA ASP A 268 17.09 -18.21 -17.06
C ASP A 268 17.48 -17.37 -15.83
N LEU A 269 18.32 -17.91 -14.94
CA LEU A 269 18.77 -17.25 -13.72
C LEU A 269 20.13 -16.60 -13.94
N LYS A 270 20.35 -15.46 -13.27
CA LYS A 270 21.66 -14.82 -13.26
C LYS A 270 22.69 -15.78 -12.64
N ASP A 271 23.72 -16.11 -13.41
CA ASP A 271 24.78 -17.07 -13.04
C ASP A 271 24.27 -18.47 -12.65
N GLY A 272 23.04 -18.83 -13.04
CA GLY A 272 22.42 -20.10 -12.66
C GLY A 272 22.11 -20.24 -11.16
N LYS A 273 22.04 -19.12 -10.42
CA LYS A 273 21.95 -19.11 -8.96
C LYS A 273 20.76 -18.30 -8.46
N LEU A 274 20.29 -18.69 -7.28
CA LEU A 274 19.38 -17.88 -6.47
C LEU A 274 20.13 -17.29 -5.28
N TYR A 275 19.51 -16.33 -4.61
CA TYR A 275 20.13 -15.62 -3.51
C TYR A 275 19.25 -15.69 -2.26
N ARG A 276 19.90 -15.70 -1.10
CA ARG A 276 19.26 -15.60 0.21
C ARG A 276 20.14 -14.79 1.16
N GLY A 277 19.59 -14.38 2.29
CA GLY A 277 20.36 -13.73 3.34
C GLY A 277 20.69 -14.73 4.45
N LYS A 278 21.98 -14.93 4.77
CA LYS A 278 22.39 -15.83 5.87
C LYS A 278 22.13 -15.28 7.28
N GLY A 279 21.85 -13.98 7.38
CA GLY A 279 21.71 -13.27 8.64
C GLY A 279 23.04 -12.67 9.13
N CYS A 280 23.01 -11.40 9.52
CA CYS A 280 24.13 -10.67 10.10
C CYS A 280 23.63 -9.59 11.07
N MET A 281 24.54 -8.92 11.78
CA MET A 281 24.20 -7.85 12.71
C MET A 281 23.40 -6.71 12.06
N ALA A 282 23.74 -6.32 10.82
CA ALA A 282 23.08 -5.22 10.14
C ALA A 282 21.60 -5.48 9.77
N CYS A 283 21.21 -6.75 9.64
CA CYS A 283 19.82 -7.15 9.44
C CYS A 283 19.20 -7.79 10.69
N ALA A 284 19.83 -7.62 11.86
CA ALA A 284 19.42 -8.26 13.12
C ALA A 284 19.20 -9.78 12.96
N HIS A 285 20.10 -10.44 12.21
CA HIS A 285 20.11 -11.87 11.92
C HIS A 285 18.88 -12.39 11.15
N THR A 286 18.07 -11.51 10.54
CA THR A 286 16.87 -11.95 9.80
C THR A 286 17.17 -12.42 8.37
N GLY A 287 18.30 -11.99 7.80
CA GLY A 287 18.61 -12.17 6.38
C GLY A 287 17.95 -11.13 5.45
N TYR A 288 17.10 -10.25 5.99
CA TYR A 288 16.35 -9.27 5.22
C TYR A 288 16.56 -7.85 5.72
N ARG A 289 16.52 -6.86 4.82
CA ARG A 289 16.61 -5.45 5.18
C ARG A 289 15.88 -4.63 4.12
N LYS A 290 14.96 -3.76 4.55
CA LYS A 290 14.05 -2.99 3.69
C LYS A 290 12.98 -3.88 3.03
N ARG A 291 12.11 -3.24 2.24
CA ARG A 291 11.00 -3.86 1.52
C ARG A 291 10.93 -3.28 0.11
N THR A 292 10.41 -4.08 -0.81
CA THR A 292 10.05 -3.66 -2.17
C THR A 292 8.63 -4.09 -2.47
N GLY A 293 7.94 -3.38 -3.36
CA GLY A 293 6.61 -3.78 -3.80
C GLY A 293 6.64 -4.99 -4.71
N ILE A 294 5.55 -5.75 -4.75
CA ILE A 294 5.19 -6.66 -5.85
C ILE A 294 3.83 -6.22 -6.37
N PHE A 295 3.66 -6.23 -7.70
CA PHE A 295 2.55 -5.54 -8.34
C PHE A 295 1.81 -6.46 -9.30
N GLU A 296 0.51 -6.23 -9.41
CA GLU A 296 -0.36 -6.78 -10.45
C GLU A 296 -1.15 -5.62 -11.03
N VAL A 297 -0.82 -5.21 -12.26
CA VAL A 297 -1.41 -4.05 -12.93
C VAL A 297 -2.35 -4.54 -14.03
N MET A 298 -3.64 -4.26 -13.86
CA MET A 298 -4.73 -4.66 -14.74
C MET A 298 -5.37 -3.44 -15.41
N PRO A 299 -5.04 -3.14 -16.69
CA PRO A 299 -5.79 -2.18 -17.48
C PRO A 299 -7.22 -2.69 -17.74
N ILE A 300 -8.20 -1.78 -17.77
CA ILE A 300 -9.56 -2.13 -18.19
C ILE A 300 -9.66 -2.00 -19.72
N THR A 301 -9.59 -3.14 -20.42
CA THR A 301 -9.76 -3.28 -21.88
C THR A 301 -11.23 -3.50 -22.23
N ASP A 302 -11.60 -3.42 -23.51
CA ASP A 302 -12.99 -3.66 -23.96
C ASP A 302 -13.51 -5.04 -23.56
N ARG A 303 -12.67 -6.07 -23.71
CA ARG A 303 -13.00 -7.44 -23.30
C ARG A 303 -13.23 -7.54 -21.78
N ILE A 304 -12.43 -6.85 -20.97
CA ILE A 304 -12.64 -6.79 -19.53
C ILE A 304 -13.92 -6.00 -19.19
N ARG A 305 -14.25 -4.95 -19.95
CA ARG A 305 -15.52 -4.21 -19.79
C ARG A 305 -16.72 -5.10 -20.01
N ASP A 306 -16.71 -5.93 -21.04
CA ASP A 306 -17.79 -6.86 -21.34
C ASP A 306 -18.00 -7.84 -20.17
N LEU A 307 -16.92 -8.42 -19.65
CA LEU A 307 -16.98 -9.31 -18.48
C LEU A 307 -17.52 -8.61 -17.22
N ILE A 308 -17.19 -7.33 -17.01
CA ILE A 308 -17.76 -6.52 -15.91
C ILE A 308 -19.26 -6.37 -16.09
N LEU A 309 -19.74 -6.08 -17.32
CA LEU A 309 -21.17 -5.93 -17.62
C LEU A 309 -21.95 -7.23 -17.39
N GLU A 310 -21.34 -8.36 -17.75
CA GLU A 310 -21.90 -9.72 -17.54
C GLU A 310 -21.88 -10.16 -16.07
N LYS A 311 -21.17 -9.44 -15.19
CA LYS A 311 -21.02 -9.75 -13.76
C LYS A 311 -20.42 -11.15 -13.52
N VAL A 312 -19.46 -11.55 -14.34
CA VAL A 312 -18.78 -12.83 -14.16
C VAL A 312 -17.93 -12.85 -12.87
N PRO A 313 -17.62 -14.04 -12.32
CA PRO A 313 -16.70 -14.16 -11.19
C PRO A 313 -15.33 -13.52 -11.48
N SER A 314 -14.68 -12.97 -10.44
CA SER A 314 -13.36 -12.32 -10.58
C SER A 314 -12.27 -13.24 -11.12
N THR A 315 -12.41 -14.56 -10.95
CA THR A 315 -11.51 -15.56 -11.54
C THR A 315 -11.54 -15.56 -13.06
N VAL A 316 -12.71 -15.34 -13.68
CA VAL A 316 -12.85 -15.25 -15.15
C VAL A 316 -12.18 -13.97 -15.66
N VAL A 317 -12.41 -12.84 -14.96
CA VAL A 317 -11.74 -11.57 -15.25
C VAL A 317 -10.22 -11.72 -15.13
N LYS A 318 -9.73 -12.42 -14.10
CA LYS A 318 -8.31 -12.70 -13.89
C LYS A 318 -7.71 -13.51 -15.03
N THR A 319 -8.36 -14.60 -15.44
CA THR A 319 -7.91 -15.42 -16.57
C THR A 319 -7.79 -14.58 -17.83
N ARG A 320 -8.82 -13.78 -18.14
CA ARG A 320 -8.79 -12.91 -19.31
C ARG A 320 -7.69 -11.86 -19.23
N ALA A 321 -7.54 -11.21 -18.10
CA ALA A 321 -6.48 -10.22 -17.91
C ALA A 321 -5.09 -10.85 -18.10
N ARG A 322 -4.88 -12.09 -17.63
CA ARG A 322 -3.62 -12.83 -17.83
C ARG A 322 -3.38 -13.17 -19.30
N GLU A 323 -4.41 -13.59 -20.03
CA GLU A 323 -4.32 -13.81 -21.49
C GLU A 323 -3.93 -12.52 -22.24
N GLU A 324 -4.36 -11.36 -21.73
CA GLU A 324 -4.04 -10.03 -22.26
C GLU A 324 -2.71 -9.47 -21.72
N GLY A 325 -1.93 -10.27 -20.98
CA GLY A 325 -0.58 -9.91 -20.54
C GLY A 325 -0.46 -9.37 -19.11
N MET A 326 -1.53 -9.38 -18.32
CA MET A 326 -1.45 -9.03 -16.90
C MET A 326 -0.56 -10.02 -16.15
N ARG A 327 0.49 -9.49 -15.50
CA ARG A 327 1.34 -10.25 -14.58
C ARG A 327 0.70 -10.28 -13.19
N THR A 328 0.60 -11.48 -12.60
CA THR A 328 0.13 -11.62 -11.22
C THR A 328 1.18 -11.15 -10.21
N MET A 329 0.76 -10.78 -8.99
CA MET A 329 1.71 -10.38 -7.94
C MET A 329 2.74 -11.48 -7.63
N ARG A 330 2.32 -12.75 -7.65
CA ARG A 330 3.23 -13.90 -7.48
C ARG A 330 4.25 -13.99 -8.61
N ALA A 331 3.82 -13.85 -9.86
CA ALA A 331 4.72 -13.87 -11.00
C ALA A 331 5.72 -12.70 -10.96
N ASP A 332 5.27 -11.50 -10.58
CA ASP A 332 6.15 -10.34 -10.36
C ASP A 332 7.17 -10.59 -9.24
N GLY A 333 6.71 -11.17 -8.12
CA GLY A 333 7.58 -11.59 -7.02
C GLY A 333 8.65 -12.60 -7.45
N PHE A 334 8.28 -13.62 -8.24
CA PHE A 334 9.21 -14.63 -8.74
C PHE A 334 10.24 -14.07 -9.74
N LEU A 335 9.87 -13.09 -10.56
CA LEU A 335 10.86 -12.36 -11.37
C LEU A 335 11.87 -11.63 -10.47
N LYS A 336 11.41 -11.01 -9.38
CA LYS A 336 12.30 -10.34 -8.41
C LYS A 336 13.18 -11.32 -7.63
N VAL A 337 12.71 -12.55 -7.41
CA VAL A 337 13.54 -13.65 -6.88
C VAL A 337 14.65 -14.01 -7.87
N ALA A 338 14.33 -14.17 -9.15
CA ALA A 338 15.32 -14.47 -10.19
C ALA A 338 16.37 -13.35 -10.34
N LEU A 339 15.98 -12.09 -10.09
CA LEU A 339 16.89 -10.94 -10.02
C LEU A 339 17.70 -10.86 -8.71
N GLY A 340 17.43 -11.75 -7.74
CA GLY A 340 18.09 -11.79 -6.45
C GLY A 340 17.75 -10.62 -5.51
N GLN A 341 16.55 -10.05 -5.65
CA GLN A 341 16.08 -8.94 -4.80
C GLN A 341 15.37 -9.44 -3.54
N THR A 342 14.63 -10.55 -3.65
CA THR A 342 13.87 -11.19 -2.55
C THR A 342 13.99 -12.71 -2.64
N THR A 343 13.30 -13.44 -1.77
CA THR A 343 13.33 -14.91 -1.67
C THR A 343 11.99 -15.53 -2.03
N ILE A 344 11.99 -16.82 -2.42
CA ILE A 344 10.76 -17.59 -2.70
C ILE A 344 9.82 -17.57 -1.49
N ASP A 345 10.37 -17.79 -0.29
CA ASP A 345 9.60 -17.80 0.96
C ASP A 345 8.86 -16.48 1.20
N GLU A 346 9.49 -15.34 0.90
CA GLU A 346 8.85 -14.03 1.05
C GLU A 346 7.69 -13.83 0.08
N VAL A 347 7.86 -14.24 -1.18
CA VAL A 347 6.81 -14.14 -2.19
C VAL A 347 5.63 -15.03 -1.80
N LEU A 348 5.88 -16.28 -1.41
CA LEU A 348 4.84 -17.22 -0.98
C LEU A 348 4.12 -16.72 0.27
N ARG A 349 4.85 -16.19 1.27
CA ARG A 349 4.27 -15.64 2.52
C ARG A 349 3.22 -14.58 2.24
N VAL A 350 3.48 -13.69 1.27
CA VAL A 350 2.57 -12.59 0.99
C VAL A 350 1.54 -12.93 -0.08
N THR A 351 1.75 -13.93 -0.93
CA THR A 351 0.81 -14.28 -2.02
C THR A 351 -0.05 -15.52 -1.73
N GLN A 352 -0.19 -15.95 -0.47
CA GLN A 352 -0.97 -17.14 -0.12
C GLN A 352 -2.44 -17.09 -0.58
N SER A 353 -3.03 -15.89 -0.62
CA SER A 353 -4.40 -15.68 -1.08
C SER A 353 -4.55 -15.65 -2.60
N ASP A 354 -3.45 -15.57 -3.34
CA ASP A 354 -3.46 -15.60 -4.79
C ASP A 354 -3.65 -17.08 -5.18
N ILE A 355 -4.90 -17.51 -5.28
CA ILE A 355 -5.22 -18.78 -5.90
C ILE A 355 -4.93 -18.62 -7.40
N GLU A 356 -4.11 -19.51 -7.93
CA GLU A 356 -3.67 -19.50 -9.33
C GLU A 356 -4.75 -19.96 -10.30
#